data_AF-A0A7V6Z1W2-F1
#
_entry.id   AF-A0A7V6Z1W2-F1
#
_cell.length_a   1.000
_cell.length_b   1.000
_cell.length_c   1.000
_cell.angle_alpha   90.00
_cell.angle_beta   90.00
_cell.angle_gamma   90.00
#
_symmetry.space_group_name_H-M   'P 1'
#
loop_
_entity.id
_entity.type
_entity.pdbx_description
1 polymer ?
#
loop_
_entity_poly.entity_id
_entity_poly.type
_entity_poly.pdbx_seq_one_letter_code
_entity_poly.pdbx_strand_id
1 'polypeptide(L)' 'MDAASALAKQIERYRSMTGEQRLAIALELHEMACDVAREGIRRQHPDADAAEIERLLRRRLELVRSA' A
#
# COMPACT_ATOMS: atom_id res chain seq x y z
N MET A 1 6.84 18.41 -21.18
CA MET A 1 6.08 18.21 -19.93
C MET A 1 7.10 18.34 -18.82
N ASP A 2 6.94 19.31 -17.92
CA ASP A 2 7.78 19.48 -16.73
C ASP A 2 7.11 18.83 -15.50
N ALA A 3 7.83 18.74 -14.38
CA ALA A 3 7.31 18.11 -13.17
C ALA A 3 6.04 18.82 -12.64
N ALA A 4 5.97 20.14 -12.76
CA ALA A 4 4.82 20.93 -12.33
C ALA A 4 3.56 20.62 -13.15
N SER A 5 3.68 20.55 -14.48
CA SER A 5 2.58 20.20 -15.38
C SER A 5 2.15 18.74 -15.24
N ALA A 6 3.07 17.83 -14.93
CA ALA A 6 2.74 16.44 -14.60
C ALA A 6 1.91 16.34 -13.29
N LEU A 7 2.34 17.06 -12.24
CA LEU A 7 1.62 17.13 -10.97
C LEU A 7 0.23 17.75 -11.13
N ALA A 8 0.10 18.85 -11.90
CA ALA A 8 -1.18 19.49 -12.15
C ALA A 8 -2.18 18.53 -12.81
N LYS A 9 -1.73 17.76 -13.82
CA LYS A 9 -2.56 16.73 -14.48
C LYS A 9 -2.95 15.59 -13.53
N GLN A 10 -2.05 15.19 -12.63
CA GLN A 10 -2.36 14.17 -11.64
C GLN A 10 -3.45 14.65 -10.68
N ILE A 11 -3.37 15.90 -10.22
CA ILE A 11 -4.39 16.51 -9.35
C ILE A 11 -5.73 16.63 -10.08
N GLU A 12 -5.73 17.06 -11.34
CA GLU A 12 -6.94 17.14 -12.16
C GLU A 12 -7.64 15.78 -12.27
N ARG A 13 -6.88 14.73 -12.59
CA ARG A 13 -7.40 13.36 -12.64
C ARG A 13 -7.96 12.89 -11.30
N TYR A 14 -7.26 13.19 -10.20
CA TYR A 14 -7.74 12.80 -8.88
C TYR A 14 -9.05 13.51 -8.49
N ARG A 15 -9.20 14.78 -8.88
CA ARG A 15 -10.42 15.57 -8.66
C ARG A 15 -11.59 15.09 -9.50
N SER A 16 -11.35 14.59 -10.71
CA SER A 16 -12.40 14.06 -11.59
C SER A 16 -12.85 12.64 -11.24
N MET A 17 -12.15 11.95 -10.33
CA MET A 17 -12.55 10.62 -9.88
C MET A 17 -13.84 10.65 -9.06
N THR A 18 -14.65 9.60 -9.21
CA THR A 18 -15.76 9.32 -8.30
C THR A 18 -15.26 8.81 -6.95
N GLY A 19 -16.15 8.68 -5.97
CA GLY A 19 -15.83 8.08 -4.68
C GLY A 19 -15.39 6.62 -4.83
N GLU A 20 -16.08 5.86 -5.69
CA GLU A 20 -15.82 4.45 -5.98
C GLU A 20 -14.45 4.25 -6.62
N GLN A 21 -14.08 5.11 -7.57
CA GLN A 21 -12.76 5.06 -8.21
C GLN A 21 -11.64 5.34 -7.21
N ARG A 22 -11.83 6.31 -6.31
CA ARG A 22 -10.86 6.58 -5.22
C ARG A 22 -10.77 5.40 -4.26
N LEU A 23 -11.89 4.77 -3.91
CA LEU A 23 -11.92 3.60 -3.05
C LEU A 23 -11.19 2.41 -3.68
N ALA A 24 -11.43 2.15 -4.97
CA ALA A 24 -10.73 1.08 -5.70
C ALA A 24 -9.21 1.27 -5.65
N ILE A 25 -8.72 2.48 -5.96
CA ILE A 25 -7.30 2.81 -5.90
C ILE A 25 -6.75 2.63 -4.47
N ALA A 26 -7.48 3.05 -3.45
CA ALA A 26 -7.05 2.90 -2.06
C ALA A 26 -6.89 1.42 -1.66
N LEU A 27 -7.81 0.56 -2.11
CA LEU A 27 -7.75 -0.88 -1.86
C LEU A 27 -6.58 -1.53 -2.60
N GLU A 28 -6.36 -1.19 -3.87
CA GLU A 28 -5.22 -1.67 -4.67
C GLU A 28 -3.88 -1.25 -4.05
N LEU A 29 -3.77 0.01 -3.62
CA LEU A 29 -2.57 0.51 -2.94
C LEU A 29 -2.33 -0.19 -1.61
N HIS A 30 -3.39 -0.49 -0.85
CA HIS A 30 -3.27 -1.22 0.40
C HIS A 30 -2.75 -2.65 0.18
N GLU A 31 -3.27 -3.36 -0.82
CA GLU A 31 -2.82 -4.71 -1.18
C GLU A 31 -1.35 -4.69 -1.61
N MET A 32 -0.98 -3.78 -2.51
CA MET A 32 0.41 -3.61 -2.95
C MET A 32 1.35 -3.31 -1.77
N ALA A 33 0.95 -2.44 -0.84
CA ALA A 33 1.73 -2.14 0.35
C ALA A 33 1.92 -3.38 1.24
N CYS A 34 0.89 -4.22 1.38
CA CYS A 34 0.98 -5.49 2.11
C CYS A 34 1.96 -6.45 1.43
N ASP A 35 1.96 -6.54 0.10
CA ASP A 35 2.91 -7.41 -0.63
C ASP A 35 4.35 -6.96 -0.46
N VAL A 36 4.62 -5.67 -0.61
CA VAL A 36 5.95 -5.10 -0.33
C VAL A 36 6.39 -5.41 1.10
N ALA A 37 5.48 -5.28 2.07
CA ALA A 37 5.76 -5.60 3.46
C ALA A 37 6.05 -7.10 3.68
N ARG A 38 5.31 -8.01 3.02
CA ARG A 38 5.57 -9.46 3.05
C ARG A 38 6.96 -9.77 2.53
N GLU A 39 7.37 -9.19 1.41
CA GLU A 39 8.73 -9.39 0.88
C GLU A 39 9.81 -8.89 1.85
N GLY A 40 9.55 -7.74 2.50
CA GLY A 40 10.40 -7.25 3.57
C GLY A 40 10.50 -8.22 4.75
N ILE A 41 9.39 -8.82 5.16
CA ILE A 41 9.33 -9.82 6.24
C ILE A 41 10.08 -11.09 5.85
N ARG A 42 9.86 -11.63 4.64
CA ARG A 42 10.58 -12.82 4.14
C ARG A 42 12.10 -12.63 4.17
N ARG A 43 12.57 -11.45 3.75
CA ARG A 43 14.00 -11.12 3.82
C ARG A 43 14.53 -11.08 5.25
N GLN A 44 13.72 -10.66 6.22
CA GLN A 44 14.10 -10.57 7.64
C GLN A 44 13.97 -11.92 8.37
N HIS A 45 13.11 -12.80 7.89
CA HIS A 45 12.83 -14.11 8.47
C HIS A 45 12.87 -15.20 7.37
N PRO A 46 14.07 -15.62 6.92
CA PRO A 46 14.21 -16.53 5.78
C PRO A 46 13.54 -17.91 5.97
N ASP A 47 13.44 -18.37 7.23
CA ASP A 47 12.87 -19.67 7.58
C ASP A 47 11.38 -19.61 7.94
N ALA A 48 10.78 -18.41 7.91
CA ALA A 48 9.37 -18.25 8.26
C ALA A 48 8.47 -18.86 7.18
N ASP A 49 7.48 -19.63 7.62
CA ASP A 49 6.43 -20.12 6.73
C ASP A 49 5.42 -19.00 6.39
N ALA A 50 4.50 -19.31 5.47
CA ALA A 50 3.47 -18.36 5.04
C ALA A 50 2.58 -17.85 6.19
N ALA A 51 2.26 -18.70 7.18
CA ALA A 51 1.41 -18.33 8.29
C ALA A 51 2.13 -17.37 9.25
N GLU A 52 3.42 -17.60 9.49
CA GLU A 52 4.26 -16.73 10.29
C GLU A 52 4.45 -15.36 9.61
N ILE A 53 4.66 -15.33 8.30
CA ILE A 53 4.74 -14.07 7.53
C ILE A 53 3.45 -13.26 7.69
N GLU A 54 2.27 -13.89 7.54
CA GLU A 54 0.99 -13.20 7.72
C GLU A 54 0.78 -12.70 9.17
N ARG A 55 1.20 -13.48 10.17
CA ARG A 55 1.14 -13.06 11.57
C ARG A 55 1.98 -11.81 11.82
N LEU A 56 3.20 -11.77 11.27
CA LEU A 56 4.11 -10.64 11.38
C LEU A 56 3.57 -9.41 10.63
N LEU A 57 2.99 -9.61 9.43
CA LEU A 57 2.34 -8.54 8.68
C LEU A 57 1.19 -7.92 9.48
N ARG A 58 0.28 -8.74 10.03
CA ARG A 58 -0.82 -8.26 10.88
C ARG A 58 -0.30 -7.44 12.05
N ARG A 59 0.73 -7.94 12.74
CA ARG A 59 1.33 -7.21 13.86
C ARG A 59 1.86 -5.83 13.45
N ARG A 60 2.47 -5.71 12.27
CA ARG A 60 2.91 -4.40 11.74
C ARG A 60 1.74 -3.46 11.46
N LEU A 61 0.68 -3.96 10.82
CA LEU A 61 -0.51 -3.16 10.51
C LEU A 61 -1.22 -2.66 11.78
N GLU A 62 -1.22 -3.46 12.85
CA GLU A 62 -1.77 -3.04 14.14
C GLU A 62 -1.02 -1.84 14.73
N LEU A 63 0.31 -1.82 14.63
CA LEU A 63 1.13 -0.71 15.15
C LEU A 63 0.79 0.61 14.46
N VAL A 64 0.55 0.57 13.13
CA VAL A 64 0.15 1.74 12.35
C VAL A 64 -1.26 2.21 12.71
N ARG A 65 -2.18 1.29 13.00
CA ARG A 65 -3.55 1.63 13.41
C ARG A 65 -3.61 2.29 14.80
N SER A 66 -2.67 1.98 15.68
CA SER A 66 -2.60 2.50 17.05
C SER A 66 -1.74 3.76 17.22
N ALA A 67 -1.07 4.21 16.16
CA ALA A 67 -0.23 5.41 16.14
C ALA A 67 -1.03 6.63 15.67
#